data_AF-A0A8H5UKV8-F1
#
_entry.id   AF-A0A8H5UKV8-F1
#
_cell.length_a   1.000
_cell.length_b   1.000
_cell.length_c   1.000
_cell.angle_alpha   90.00
_cell.angle_beta   90.00
_cell.angle_gamma   90.00
#
_symmetry.space_group_name_H-M   'P 1'
#
loop_
_entity.id
_entity.type
_entity.pdbx_description
1 polymer ?
#
loop_
_entity_poly.entity_id
_entity_poly.type
_entity_poly.pdbx_seq_one_letter_code
_entity_poly.pdbx_strand_id
1 'polypeptide(L)'
;MDSIIPIINTTTSTLELAEEAYGKMEESNQLKISFHQAGKQLETVKNTLNMIKDFIESGDSSGDDDAADTCIMTCRDNASFLQRAFADVARAPDHERLKQYRIYLNHQGKEYRVEVLVRAMMIDTCELAKHAGAERKVTRELKSMRWSIKKFDEAILKQDEEDEKMRGAVGVSHSGVGDLYQAKDDATQNNIKDNGTQYFGSSGGSWPQNNAPQ
;
A
#
# COMPACT_ATOMS: atom_id res chain seq x y z
N MET A 1 -24.51 -15.02 11.30
CA MET A 1 -23.96 -13.96 10.44
C MET A 1 -24.33 -12.54 10.84
N ASP A 2 -25.48 -12.25 11.47
CA ASP A 2 -25.89 -10.87 11.80
C ASP A 2 -24.86 -10.07 12.63
N SER A 3 -23.98 -10.75 13.37
CA SER A 3 -22.88 -10.15 14.14
C SER A 3 -21.87 -9.38 13.29
N ILE A 4 -21.76 -9.66 11.98
CA ILE A 4 -20.79 -9.02 11.09
C ILE A 4 -21.32 -7.73 10.45
N ILE A 5 -22.64 -7.52 10.44
CA ILE A 5 -23.30 -6.33 9.86
C ILE A 5 -22.77 -5.02 10.48
N PRO A 6 -22.65 -4.88 11.82
CA PRO A 6 -22.06 -3.69 12.43
C PRO A 6 -20.62 -3.42 11.99
N ILE A 7 -19.84 -4.47 11.75
CA ILE A 7 -18.46 -4.36 11.28
C ILE A 7 -18.45 -3.89 9.83
N ILE A 8 -19.32 -4.44 8.97
CA ILE A 8 -19.48 -3.97 7.59
C ILE A 8 -19.82 -2.48 7.57
N ASN A 9 -20.80 -2.04 8.37
CA ASN A 9 -21.18 -0.61 8.45
C ASN A 9 -19.99 0.27 8.90
N THR A 10 -19.21 -0.19 9.88
CA THR A 10 -18.02 0.54 10.35
C THR A 10 -16.95 0.64 9.25
N THR A 11 -16.72 -0.47 8.53
CA THR A 11 -15.75 -0.53 7.42
C THR A 11 -16.18 0.38 6.28
N THR A 12 -17.46 0.37 5.87
CA THR A 12 -17.96 1.21 4.78
C THR A 12 -17.91 2.70 5.14
N SER A 13 -18.28 3.09 6.37
CA SER A 13 -18.08 4.46 6.84
C SER A 13 -16.60 4.88 6.88
N THR A 14 -15.70 3.96 7.22
CA THR A 14 -14.24 4.25 7.18
C THR A 14 -13.76 4.46 5.75
N LEU A 15 -14.28 3.67 4.80
CA LEU A 15 -13.98 3.82 3.37
C LEU A 15 -14.52 5.14 2.81
N GLU A 16 -15.68 5.62 3.26
CA GLU A 16 -16.20 6.94 2.88
C GLU A 16 -15.26 8.08 3.31
N LEU A 17 -14.73 8.00 4.53
CA LEU A 17 -13.73 8.96 5.00
C LEU A 17 -12.42 8.89 4.20
N ALA A 18 -12.02 7.68 3.79
CA ALA A 18 -10.85 7.48 2.94
C ALA A 18 -11.07 8.03 1.51
N GLU A 19 -12.26 7.83 0.94
CA GLU A 19 -12.68 8.41 -0.34
C GLU A 19 -12.68 9.94 -0.29
N GLU A 20 -13.21 10.55 0.78
CA GLU A 20 -13.18 12.01 0.96
C GLU A 20 -11.74 12.54 1.02
N ALA A 21 -10.86 11.84 1.74
CA ALA A 21 -9.44 12.20 1.79
C ALA A 21 -8.77 12.04 0.41
N TYR A 22 -9.08 10.99 -0.33
CA TYR A 22 -8.61 10.77 -1.69
C TYR A 22 -9.11 11.84 -2.67
N GLY A 23 -10.38 12.25 -2.59
CA GLY A 23 -10.95 13.29 -3.45
C GLY A 23 -10.19 14.61 -3.40
N LYS A 24 -9.53 14.92 -2.28
CA LYS A 24 -8.67 16.12 -2.13
C LYS A 24 -7.39 16.04 -2.98
N MET A 25 -7.02 14.85 -3.44
CA MET A 25 -5.80 14.55 -4.19
C MET A 25 -6.03 13.76 -5.49
N GLU A 26 -7.28 13.59 -5.92
CA GLU A 26 -7.64 12.83 -7.12
C GLU A 26 -6.95 13.38 -8.38
N GLU A 27 -6.87 14.70 -8.49
CA GLU A 27 -6.26 15.44 -9.61
C GLU A 27 -4.75 15.68 -9.47
N SER A 28 -4.13 15.18 -8.39
CA SER A 28 -2.69 15.36 -8.17
C SER A 28 -1.90 14.59 -9.24
N ASN A 29 -1.03 15.28 -9.98
CA ASN A 29 -0.12 14.62 -10.93
C ASN A 29 1.21 14.16 -10.30
N GLN A 30 1.42 14.46 -9.02
CA GLN A 30 2.63 14.11 -8.30
C GLN A 30 2.63 12.66 -7.80
N LEU A 31 1.44 12.11 -7.57
CA LEU A 31 1.27 10.75 -7.05
C LEU A 31 1.34 9.73 -8.19
N LYS A 32 1.77 8.51 -7.87
CA LYS A 32 1.91 7.44 -8.87
C LYS A 32 0.54 7.06 -9.42
N ILE A 33 0.49 6.62 -10.68
CA ILE A 33 -0.75 6.08 -11.29
C ILE A 33 -1.36 4.96 -10.43
N SER A 34 -0.54 4.10 -9.84
CA SER A 34 -0.97 3.02 -8.94
C SER A 34 -1.68 3.54 -7.69
N PHE A 35 -1.26 4.69 -7.15
CA PHE A 35 -1.90 5.34 -6.02
C PHE A 35 -3.33 5.78 -6.39
N HIS A 36 -3.51 6.41 -7.55
CA HIS A 36 -4.84 6.80 -8.02
C HIS A 36 -5.71 5.58 -8.37
N GLN A 37 -5.11 4.53 -8.92
CA GLN A 37 -5.83 3.28 -9.16
C GLN A 37 -6.33 2.68 -7.84
N ALA A 38 -5.53 2.70 -6.77
CA ALA A 38 -5.97 2.29 -5.44
C ALA A 38 -7.14 3.15 -4.94
N GLY A 39 -7.01 4.48 -5.00
CA GLY A 39 -8.08 5.42 -4.61
C GLY A 39 -9.42 5.20 -5.35
N LYS A 40 -9.37 4.90 -6.64
CA LYS A 40 -10.57 4.62 -7.46
C LYS A 40 -11.25 3.28 -7.14
N GLN A 41 -10.59 2.38 -6.42
CA GLN A 41 -11.14 1.07 -6.10
C GLN A 41 -11.83 1.00 -4.74
N LEU A 42 -11.76 2.06 -3.93
CA LEU A 42 -12.45 2.14 -2.64
C LEU A 42 -13.97 1.98 -2.84
N GLU A 43 -14.51 2.65 -3.86
CA GLU A 43 -15.93 2.55 -4.21
C GLU A 43 -16.33 1.10 -4.55
N THR A 44 -15.49 0.38 -5.31
CA THR A 44 -15.73 -1.04 -5.63
C THR A 44 -15.81 -1.91 -4.37
N VAL A 45 -14.88 -1.71 -3.42
CA VAL A 45 -14.88 -2.43 -2.14
C VAL A 45 -16.12 -2.10 -1.33
N LYS A 46 -16.40 -0.80 -1.13
CA LYS A 46 -17.56 -0.32 -0.38
C LYS A 46 -18.88 -0.85 -0.93
N ASN A 47 -19.09 -0.74 -2.24
CA ASN A 47 -20.32 -1.19 -2.88
C ASN A 47 -20.51 -2.69 -2.75
N THR A 48 -19.44 -3.48 -2.87
CA THR A 48 -19.52 -4.94 -2.73
C THR A 48 -19.80 -5.35 -1.28
N LEU A 49 -19.19 -4.67 -0.30
CA LEU A 49 -19.50 -4.88 1.12
C LEU A 49 -20.97 -4.58 1.43
N ASN A 50 -21.54 -3.50 0.89
CA ASN A 50 -22.96 -3.19 1.03
C ASN A 50 -23.85 -4.26 0.39
N MET A 51 -23.51 -4.78 -0.80
CA MET A 51 -24.26 -5.87 -1.42
C MET A 51 -24.21 -7.18 -0.60
N ILE A 52 -23.08 -7.48 0.03
CA ILE A 52 -22.95 -8.63 0.94
C ILE A 52 -23.83 -8.40 2.18
N LYS A 53 -23.81 -7.18 2.75
CA LYS A 53 -24.67 -6.81 3.88
C LYS A 53 -26.15 -7.02 3.56
N ASP A 54 -26.61 -6.48 2.43
CA ASP A 54 -28.02 -6.58 2.01
C ASP A 54 -28.44 -8.05 1.81
N PHE A 55 -27.52 -8.91 1.37
CA PHE A 55 -27.74 -10.35 1.25
C PHE A 55 -27.82 -11.06 2.62
N ILE A 56 -27.05 -10.61 3.61
CA ILE A 56 -27.13 -11.16 4.97
C ILE A 56 -28.44 -10.74 5.62
N GLU A 57 -28.81 -9.46 5.49
CA GLU A 57 -30.04 -8.90 6.04
C GLU A 57 -31.32 -9.53 5.46
N SER A 58 -31.25 -10.11 4.25
CA SER A 58 -32.39 -10.87 3.67
C SER A 58 -32.62 -12.24 4.31
N GLY A 59 -31.71 -12.69 5.18
CA GLY A 59 -31.77 -14.01 5.82
C GLY A 59 -31.37 -15.17 4.91
N ASP A 60 -30.83 -14.88 3.72
CA ASP A 60 -30.39 -15.89 2.74
C ASP A 60 -28.96 -16.40 3.03
N SER A 61 -28.36 -15.94 4.12
CA SER A 61 -26.99 -16.27 4.51
C SER A 61 -26.93 -17.66 5.15
N SER A 62 -26.09 -18.56 4.63
CA SER A 62 -25.93 -19.94 5.12
C SER A 62 -24.45 -20.30 5.36
N GLY A 63 -23.65 -19.30 5.66
CA GLY A 63 -22.20 -19.34 5.58
C GLY A 63 -21.47 -19.66 6.89
N ASP A 64 -20.14 -19.56 6.84
CA ASP A 64 -19.24 -19.76 7.98
C ASP A 64 -19.03 -18.43 8.71
N ASP A 65 -19.68 -18.28 9.87
CA ASP A 65 -19.68 -17.05 10.66
C ASP A 65 -18.27 -16.65 11.14
N ASP A 66 -17.43 -17.59 11.57
CA ASP A 66 -16.11 -17.29 12.15
C ASP A 66 -15.09 -16.86 11.08
N ALA A 67 -15.13 -17.53 9.93
CA ALA A 67 -14.29 -17.16 8.79
C ALA A 67 -14.73 -15.81 8.19
N ALA A 68 -16.04 -15.57 8.10
CA ALA A 68 -16.59 -14.29 7.66
C ALA A 68 -16.18 -13.14 8.60
N ASP A 69 -16.24 -13.36 9.92
CA ASP A 69 -15.82 -12.39 10.93
C ASP A 69 -14.34 -12.01 10.79
N THR A 70 -13.48 -13.01 10.61
CA THR A 70 -12.03 -12.80 10.40
C THR A 70 -11.76 -11.95 9.14
N CYS A 71 -12.45 -12.23 8.03
CA CYS A 71 -12.31 -11.48 6.80
C CYS A 71 -12.73 -10.02 6.98
N ILE A 72 -13.89 -9.75 7.58
CA ILE A 72 -14.37 -8.37 7.73
C ILE A 72 -13.57 -7.57 8.76
N MET A 73 -13.06 -8.21 9.82
CA MET A 73 -12.17 -7.56 10.79
C MET A 73 -10.86 -7.13 10.13
N THR A 74 -10.25 -8.02 9.33
CA THR A 74 -9.02 -7.70 8.59
C THR A 74 -9.26 -6.58 7.58
N CYS A 75 -10.39 -6.63 6.87
CA CYS A 75 -10.79 -5.58 5.93
C CYS A 75 -10.97 -4.22 6.64
N ARG A 76 -11.59 -4.21 7.83
CA ARG A 76 -11.80 -2.99 8.64
C ARG A 76 -10.47 -2.36 9.06
N ASP A 77 -9.54 -3.19 9.51
CA ASP A 77 -8.24 -2.71 9.98
C ASP A 77 -7.43 -2.14 8.81
N ASN A 78 -7.44 -2.82 7.65
CA ASN A 78 -6.87 -2.31 6.40
C ASN A 78 -7.52 -0.99 5.95
N ALA A 79 -8.84 -0.86 6.03
CA ALA A 79 -9.56 0.38 5.72
C ALA A 79 -9.13 1.52 6.64
N SER A 80 -8.91 1.22 7.93
CA SER A 80 -8.44 2.20 8.92
C SER A 80 -7.02 2.68 8.62
N PHE A 81 -6.11 1.78 8.24
CA PHE A 81 -4.76 2.17 7.82
C PHE A 81 -4.78 3.00 6.53
N LEU A 82 -5.63 2.61 5.58
CA LEU A 82 -5.77 3.33 4.32
C LEU A 82 -6.30 4.75 4.53
N GLN A 83 -7.33 4.90 5.37
CA GLN A 83 -7.90 6.19 5.73
C GLN A 83 -6.83 7.12 6.33
N ARG A 84 -5.98 6.60 7.21
CA ARG A 84 -4.88 7.37 7.81
C ARG A 84 -3.83 7.77 6.78
N ALA A 85 -3.43 6.85 5.90
CA ALA A 85 -2.48 7.13 4.82
C ALA A 85 -3.00 8.26 3.92
N PHE A 86 -4.25 8.16 3.47
CA PHE A 86 -4.84 9.19 2.62
C PHE A 86 -5.02 10.53 3.33
N ALA A 87 -5.47 10.53 4.59
CA ALA A 87 -5.60 11.75 5.37
C ALA A 87 -4.26 12.45 5.60
N ASP A 88 -3.18 11.69 5.83
CA ASP A 88 -1.84 12.25 6.03
C ASP A 88 -1.31 12.91 4.74
N VAL A 89 -1.41 12.21 3.61
CA VAL A 89 -0.98 12.73 2.30
C VAL A 89 -1.81 13.95 1.89
N ALA A 90 -3.13 13.92 2.11
CA ALA A 90 -4.02 15.00 1.71
C ALA A 90 -3.76 16.33 2.45
N ARG A 91 -3.12 16.31 3.62
CA ARG A 91 -2.73 17.52 4.37
C ARG A 91 -1.59 18.29 3.72
N ALA A 92 -0.77 17.62 2.91
CA ALA A 92 0.35 18.26 2.23
C ALA A 92 -0.15 19.09 1.03
N PRO A 93 0.49 20.25 0.75
CA PRO A 93 0.33 20.96 -0.52
C PRO A 93 0.60 20.03 -1.70
N ASP A 94 -0.05 20.24 -2.84
CA ASP A 94 -0.02 19.29 -3.97
C ASP A 94 1.40 18.88 -4.40
N HIS A 95 2.29 19.85 -4.56
CA HIS A 95 3.69 19.64 -4.93
C HIS A 95 4.52 18.85 -3.90
N GLU A 96 4.04 18.69 -2.67
CA GLU A 96 4.72 17.93 -1.61
C GLU A 96 4.08 16.56 -1.32
N ARG A 97 2.94 16.24 -1.92
CA ARG A 97 2.18 15.00 -1.60
C ARG A 97 2.98 13.73 -1.80
N LEU A 98 3.76 13.63 -2.87
CA LEU A 98 4.63 12.48 -3.10
C LEU A 98 5.70 12.35 -2.02
N LYS A 99 6.30 13.48 -1.61
CA LYS A 99 7.29 13.51 -0.52
C LYS A 99 6.64 13.10 0.80
N GLN A 100 5.45 13.64 1.11
CA GLN A 100 4.71 13.27 2.30
C GLN A 100 4.36 11.77 2.33
N TYR A 101 3.91 11.22 1.20
CA TYR A 101 3.62 9.79 1.10
C TYR A 101 4.86 8.92 1.35
N ARG A 102 6.02 9.32 0.81
CA ARG A 102 7.29 8.62 1.10
C ARG A 102 7.68 8.71 2.57
N ILE A 103 7.50 9.88 3.20
CA ILE A 103 7.74 10.06 4.63
C ILE A 103 6.83 9.13 5.43
N TYR A 104 5.54 9.10 5.11
CA TYR A 104 4.58 8.19 5.75
C TYR A 104 5.04 6.73 5.66
N LEU A 105 5.41 6.26 4.47
CA LEU A 105 5.86 4.87 4.26
C LEU A 105 7.19 4.56 4.95
N ASN A 106 8.11 5.53 5.07
CA ASN A 106 9.36 5.33 5.81
C ASN A 106 9.11 5.12 7.31
N HIS A 107 8.06 5.71 7.87
CA HIS A 107 7.72 5.56 9.28
C HIS A 107 6.85 4.31 9.54
N GLN A 108 5.91 4.00 8.64
CA GLN A 108 4.95 2.92 8.86
C GLN A 108 5.43 1.58 8.31
N GLY A 109 6.14 1.58 7.19
CA GLY A 109 6.50 0.37 6.45
C GLY A 109 5.83 0.29 5.07
N LYS A 110 6.40 -0.54 4.19
CA LYS A 110 5.94 -0.70 2.79
C LYS A 110 4.67 -1.54 2.64
N GLU A 111 4.33 -2.30 3.66
CA GLU A 111 3.08 -3.05 3.81
C GLU A 111 1.87 -2.11 3.96
N TYR A 112 2.09 -0.87 4.38
CA TYR A 112 1.05 0.16 4.48
C TYR A 112 0.92 1.03 3.23
N ARG A 113 1.50 0.60 2.10
CA ARG A 113 1.22 1.20 0.80
C ARG A 113 -0.28 1.09 0.48
N VAL A 114 -0.84 2.14 -0.09
CA VAL A 114 -2.28 2.19 -0.40
C VAL A 114 -2.67 1.08 -1.39
N GLU A 115 -1.78 0.73 -2.31
CA GLU A 115 -1.95 -0.40 -3.23
C GLU A 115 -2.04 -1.75 -2.51
N VAL A 116 -1.18 -1.94 -1.50
CA VAL A 116 -1.14 -3.18 -0.69
C VAL A 116 -2.41 -3.29 0.15
N LEU A 117 -2.81 -2.20 0.80
CA LEU A 117 -4.01 -2.15 1.65
C LEU A 117 -5.29 -2.38 0.83
N VAL A 118 -5.44 -1.70 -0.31
CA VAL A 118 -6.61 -1.88 -1.19
C VAL A 118 -6.67 -3.30 -1.77
N ARG A 119 -5.53 -3.85 -2.18
CA ARG A 119 -5.44 -5.24 -2.62
C ARG A 119 -5.88 -6.21 -1.52
N ALA A 120 -5.40 -6.02 -0.30
CA ALA A 120 -5.77 -6.86 0.84
C ALA A 120 -7.28 -6.80 1.10
N MET A 121 -7.87 -5.60 1.14
CA MET A 121 -9.32 -5.44 1.30
C MET A 121 -10.14 -6.10 0.19
N MET A 122 -9.67 -6.08 -1.06
CA MET A 122 -10.34 -6.80 -2.15
C MET A 122 -10.31 -8.31 -1.94
N ILE A 123 -9.20 -8.86 -1.45
CA ILE A 123 -9.08 -10.28 -1.12
C ILE A 123 -10.03 -10.61 0.03
N ASP A 124 -10.00 -9.82 1.10
CA ASP A 124 -10.87 -9.99 2.26
C ASP A 124 -12.34 -9.93 1.87
N THR A 125 -12.72 -9.01 0.98
CA THR A 125 -14.10 -8.89 0.47
C THR A 125 -14.49 -10.08 -0.42
N CYS A 126 -13.56 -10.60 -1.22
CA CYS A 126 -13.80 -11.81 -2.02
C CYS A 126 -14.03 -13.04 -1.14
N GLU A 127 -13.19 -13.25 -0.13
CA GLU A 127 -13.34 -14.37 0.80
C GLU A 127 -14.58 -14.16 1.69
N LEU A 128 -14.88 -12.93 2.12
CA LEU A 128 -16.11 -12.64 2.84
C LEU A 128 -17.35 -13.02 2.01
N ALA A 129 -17.40 -12.69 0.72
CA ALA A 129 -18.53 -13.08 -0.13
C ALA A 129 -18.69 -14.60 -0.23
N LYS A 130 -17.59 -15.36 -0.19
CA LYS A 130 -17.58 -16.81 -0.16
C LYS A 130 -18.05 -17.36 1.18
N HIS A 131 -17.47 -16.89 2.27
CA HIS A 131 -17.85 -17.30 3.62
C HIS A 131 -19.27 -16.89 3.95
N ALA A 132 -19.79 -15.80 3.39
CA ALA A 132 -21.17 -15.37 3.53
C ALA A 132 -22.17 -16.10 2.62
N GLY A 133 -21.71 -16.95 1.69
CA GLY A 133 -22.57 -17.57 0.68
C GLY A 133 -23.12 -16.61 -0.38
N ALA A 134 -22.61 -15.38 -0.44
CA ALA A 134 -23.06 -14.31 -1.33
C ALA A 134 -22.43 -14.35 -2.73
N GLU A 135 -21.50 -15.28 -3.04
CA GLU A 135 -20.73 -15.27 -4.29
C GLU A 135 -21.60 -15.14 -5.55
N ARG A 136 -22.73 -15.85 -5.60
CA ARG A 136 -23.66 -15.80 -6.74
C ARG A 136 -24.32 -14.44 -6.89
N LYS A 137 -24.58 -13.75 -5.78
CA LYS A 137 -25.20 -12.43 -5.74
C LYS A 137 -24.24 -11.35 -6.25
N VAL A 138 -22.96 -11.44 -5.89
CA VAL A 138 -21.92 -10.42 -6.20
C VAL A 138 -20.90 -10.88 -7.25
N THR A 139 -21.25 -11.86 -8.10
CA THR A 139 -20.30 -12.50 -9.02
C THR A 139 -19.60 -11.52 -9.96
N ARG A 140 -20.29 -10.46 -10.41
CA ARG A 140 -19.72 -9.47 -11.33
C ARG A 140 -18.65 -8.64 -10.64
N GLU A 141 -18.94 -8.21 -9.43
CA GLU A 141 -18.07 -7.42 -8.56
C GLU A 141 -16.84 -8.23 -8.17
N LEU A 142 -17.01 -9.50 -7.79
CA LEU A 142 -15.91 -10.41 -7.49
C LEU A 142 -14.97 -10.63 -8.69
N LYS A 143 -15.51 -10.74 -9.91
CA LYS A 143 -14.68 -10.84 -11.12
C LYS A 143 -13.86 -9.56 -11.35
N SER A 144 -14.48 -8.40 -11.14
CA SER A 144 -13.79 -7.10 -11.25
C SER A 144 -12.67 -6.99 -10.22
N MET A 145 -12.94 -7.30 -8.95
CA MET A 145 -11.95 -7.30 -7.88
C MET A 145 -10.78 -8.24 -8.17
N ARG A 146 -11.05 -9.49 -8.57
CA ARG A 146 -10.00 -10.46 -8.91
C ARG A 146 -9.09 -9.98 -10.05
N TRP A 147 -9.64 -9.21 -10.99
CA TRP A 147 -8.84 -8.59 -12.05
C TRP A 147 -8.00 -7.41 -11.52
N SER A 148 -8.58 -6.55 -10.68
CA SER A 148 -7.86 -5.45 -10.03
C SER A 148 -6.75 -5.94 -9.10
N ILE A 149 -6.98 -7.04 -8.36
CA ILE A 149 -5.97 -7.69 -7.51
C ILE A 149 -4.73 -8.06 -8.33
N LYS A 150 -4.90 -8.69 -9.50
CA LYS A 150 -3.77 -9.03 -10.39
C LYS A 150 -3.00 -7.80 -10.84
N LYS A 151 -3.69 -6.70 -11.14
CA LYS A 151 -3.04 -5.44 -11.49
C LYS A 151 -2.23 -4.87 -10.33
N PHE A 152 -2.77 -4.95 -9.11
CA PHE A 152 -2.02 -4.53 -7.92
C PHE A 152 -0.82 -5.44 -7.66
N ASP A 153 -0.94 -6.76 -7.86
CA ASP A 153 0.19 -7.69 -7.77
C ASP A 153 1.35 -7.25 -8.67
N GLU A 154 1.05 -6.97 -9.94
CA GLU A 154 2.03 -6.51 -10.93
C GLU A 154 2.64 -5.15 -10.54
N ALA A 155 1.81 -4.18 -10.11
CA ALA A 155 2.26 -2.85 -9.74
C ALA A 155 3.12 -2.85 -8.47
N ILE A 156 2.73 -3.63 -7.45
CA ILE A 156 3.46 -3.79 -6.20
C ILE A 156 4.82 -4.43 -6.46
N LEU A 157 4.85 -5.50 -7.26
CA LEU A 157 6.09 -6.21 -7.59
C LEU A 157 7.05 -5.31 -8.38
N LYS A 158 6.55 -4.57 -9.38
CA LYS A 158 7.35 -3.59 -10.12
C LYS A 158 7.92 -2.51 -9.20
N GLN A 159 7.11 -2.01 -8.27
CA GLN A 159 7.58 -1.00 -7.32
C GLN A 159 8.64 -1.57 -6.37
N ASP A 160 8.46 -2.79 -5.88
CA ASP A 160 9.47 -3.44 -5.03
C ASP A 160 10.80 -3.61 -5.77
N GLU A 161 10.78 -3.99 -7.05
CA GLU A 161 11.99 -4.06 -7.88
C GLU A 161 12.65 -2.68 -8.08
N GLU A 162 11.86 -1.62 -8.27
CA GLU A 162 12.37 -0.24 -8.37
C GLU A 162 13.01 0.22 -7.05
N ASP A 163 12.36 -0.07 -5.92
CA ASP A 163 12.83 0.29 -4.59
C ASP A 163 14.12 -0.48 -4.23
N GLU A 164 14.22 -1.77 -4.59
CA GLU A 164 15.44 -2.58 -4.44
C GLU A 164 16.56 -2.11 -5.35
N LYS A 165 16.29 -1.70 -6.60
CA LYS A 165 17.30 -1.09 -7.48
C LYS A 165 17.83 0.22 -6.91
N MET A 166 16.98 1.04 -6.30
CA MET A 166 17.41 2.27 -5.62
C MET A 166 18.18 1.97 -4.32
N ARG A 167 17.86 0.88 -3.61
CA ARG A 167 18.68 0.37 -2.50
C ARG A 167 20.00 -0.22 -2.97
N GLY A 168 20.08 -0.83 -4.14
CA GLY A 168 21.33 -1.32 -4.74
C GLY A 168 22.19 -0.18 -5.29
N ALA A 169 21.56 0.92 -5.72
CA ALA A 169 22.20 2.19 -6.00
C ALA A 169 22.36 3.01 -4.70
N VAL A 170 22.97 2.41 -3.66
CA VAL A 170 23.32 3.20 -2.47
C VAL A 170 24.29 4.28 -2.96
N GLY A 171 23.90 5.53 -2.83
CA GLY A 171 24.81 6.65 -3.03
C GLY A 171 24.30 7.87 -2.29
N VAL A 172 25.20 8.63 -1.68
CA VAL A 172 24.87 9.94 -1.14
C VAL A 172 25.14 10.94 -2.27
N SER A 173 24.20 11.87 -2.50
CA SER A 173 24.40 12.97 -3.44
C SER A 173 24.27 14.31 -2.71
N HIS A 174 25.19 15.23 -3.01
CA HIS A 174 25.17 16.62 -2.53
C HIS A 174 25.11 17.54 -3.75
N SER A 175 24.07 18.36 -3.85
CA SER A 175 23.86 19.32 -4.95
C SER A 175 23.84 20.79 -4.49
N GLY A 176 24.34 21.06 -3.28
CA GLY A 176 24.44 22.39 -2.70
C GLY A 176 25.83 23.03 -2.86
N VAL A 177 25.97 24.24 -2.33
CA VAL A 177 27.28 24.89 -2.14
C VAL A 177 27.77 24.54 -0.74
N GLY A 178 28.89 23.84 -0.65
CA GLY A 178 29.47 23.37 0.61
C GLY A 178 29.83 21.89 0.56
N ASP A 179 30.30 21.39 1.69
CA ASP A 179 30.65 19.97 1.86
C ASP A 179 29.55 19.24 2.63
N LEU A 180 29.23 18.01 2.23
CA LEU A 180 28.33 17.12 2.96
C LEU A 180 29.14 16.06 3.72
N TYR A 181 28.95 16.03 5.03
CA TYR A 181 29.53 15.04 5.94
C TYR A 181 28.40 14.22 6.58
N GLN A 182 28.23 12.96 6.17
CA GLN A 182 27.17 12.09 6.67
C GLN A 182 27.75 10.80 7.26
N ALA A 183 27.58 10.60 8.56
CA ALA A 183 27.86 9.32 9.21
C ALA A 183 26.79 8.30 8.83
N LYS A 184 27.21 7.15 8.29
CA LYS A 184 26.32 6.04 7.89
C LYS A 184 26.17 5.01 9.01
N ASP A 185 27.20 4.85 9.85
CA ASP A 185 27.28 3.96 11.02
C ASP A 185 28.45 4.40 11.94
N ASP A 186 28.82 3.59 12.93
CA ASP A 186 29.87 3.88 13.92
C ASP A 186 31.28 4.04 13.34
N ALA A 187 31.53 3.66 12.07
CA ALA A 187 32.87 3.68 11.47
C ALA A 187 32.91 4.25 10.03
N THR A 188 31.77 4.51 9.40
CA THR A 188 31.69 4.89 7.98
C THR A 188 31.15 6.32 7.85
N GLN A 189 31.96 7.19 7.26
CA GLN A 189 31.61 8.57 6.97
C GLN A 189 31.65 8.84 5.47
N ASN A 190 30.58 9.43 4.94
CA ASN A 190 30.45 9.83 3.55
C ASN A 190 30.77 11.31 3.45
N ASN A 191 31.80 11.64 2.67
CA ASN A 191 32.32 12.99 2.54
C ASN A 191 32.24 13.39 1.07
N ILE A 192 31.27 14.25 0.74
CA ILE A 192 31.13 14.81 -0.60
C ILE A 192 31.60 16.25 -0.53
N LYS A 193 32.72 16.53 -1.22
CA LYS A 193 33.21 17.90 -1.40
C LYS A 193 32.52 18.52 -2.61
N ASP A 194 32.05 19.75 -2.45
CA ASP A 194 31.29 20.47 -3.48
C ASP A 194 30.10 19.64 -4.02
N ASN A 195 29.71 19.87 -5.28
CA ASN A 195 28.65 19.11 -5.94
C ASN A 195 29.15 17.73 -6.39
N GLY A 196 28.53 16.66 -5.91
CA GLY A 196 28.98 15.31 -6.22
C GLY A 196 28.02 14.21 -5.79
N THR A 197 28.20 13.02 -6.35
CA THR A 197 27.49 11.81 -5.94
C THR A 197 28.51 10.72 -5.63
N GLN A 198 28.48 10.21 -4.41
CA GLN A 198 29.30 9.09 -3.97
C GLN A 198 28.45 7.83 -4.02
N TYR A 199 28.83 6.87 -4.86
CA TYR A 199 28.17 5.56 -4.95
C TYR A 199 28.88 4.56 -4.04
N PHE A 200 28.13 3.76 -3.29
CA PHE A 200 28.68 2.63 -2.53
C PHE A 200 28.59 1.39 -3.41
N GLY A 201 29.74 0.80 -3.73
CA GLY A 201 29.78 -0.49 -4.40
C GLY A 201 29.16 -1.56 -3.51
N SER A 202 28.18 -2.30 -4.02
CA SER A 202 27.78 -3.57 -3.43
C SER A 202 28.89 -4.58 -3.68
N SER A 203 29.67 -4.92 -2.65
CA SER A 203 30.69 -5.97 -2.74
C SER A 203 30.00 -7.33 -2.87
N GLY A 204 29.72 -7.74 -4.11
CA GLY A 204 29.52 -9.15 -4.45
C GLY A 204 30.81 -9.89 -4.13
N GLY A 205 30.75 -10.84 -3.19
CA GLY A 205 31.91 -11.53 -2.66
C GLY A 205 32.74 -12.24 -3.73
N SER A 206 34.02 -11.92 -3.79
CA SER A 206 35.07 -12.79 -4.29
C SER A 206 36.19 -12.82 -3.25
N TRP A 207 36.46 -14.01 -2.71
CA TRP A 207 37.57 -14.23 -1.79
C TRP A 207 38.89 -13.95 -2.50
N PRO A 208 39.85 -13.23 -1.89
CA PRO A 208 41.13 -12.95 -2.53
C PRO A 208 41.98 -14.23 -2.60
N GLN A 209 42.36 -14.63 -3.82
CA GLN A 209 43.48 -15.55 -4.03
C GLN A 209 44.78 -14.81 -3.64
N ASN A 210 45.43 -15.30 -2.59
CA ASN A 210 46.80 -14.93 -2.24
C ASN A 210 47.75 -15.29 -3.39
N ASN A 211 48.34 -14.30 -4.04
CA ASN A 211 49.59 -14.45 -4.75
C ASN A 211 50.58 -13.40 -4.20
N ALA A 212 51.47 -13.85 -3.33
CA ALA A 212 52.68 -13.12 -2.97
C ALA A 212 53.76 -13.40 -4.03
N PRO A 213 54.48 -12.39 -4.55
CA PRO A 213 55.61 -12.61 -5.44
C PRO A 213 56.87 -12.99 -4.65
N GLN A 214 57.63 -13.96 -5.16
CA GLN A 214 59.09 -14.07 -4.96
C GLN A 214 59.80 -13.41 -6.14
#